data_AF-V4K2J9-F1
#
_entry.id   AF-V4K2J9-F1
#
_cell.length_a   1.000
_cell.length_b   1.000
_cell.length_c   1.000
_cell.angle_alpha   90.00
_cell.angle_beta   90.00
_cell.angle_gamma   90.00
#
_symmetry.space_group_name_H-M   'P 1'
#
loop_
_entity.id
_entity.type
_entity.pdbx_description
1 polymer ?
#
loop_
_entity_poly.entity_id
_entity_poly.type
_entity_poly.pdbx_seq_one_letter_code
_entity_poly.pdbx_strand_id
1 'polypeptide(L)'
;MQIPLHKVCVRSGMLCESCQAKISSGLYERWEVDVMKALLDLEESYKELRSASYRKALRIGDDVYILLDGLKAVGRGLGQALVNKLSHLGVKRVHLVSGASDPRALISNLLGASVSSLNLYYAPDGSVYYVAKVLTPARARNVDLEDVIKRIFKLVTGNDIVIEYEEGLTEVSQVKGPKLEKEKLEEWLKRLER
;
A
#
# COMPACT_ATOMS: atom_id res chain seq x y z
N MET A 1 0.07 19.43 0.41
CA MET A 1 0.98 18.45 -0.17
C MET A 1 2.41 18.97 -0.19
N GLN A 2 3.33 18.14 0.29
CA GLN A 2 4.77 18.34 0.13
C GLN A 2 5.25 17.52 -1.07
N ILE A 3 6.10 18.11 -1.91
CA ILE A 3 6.70 17.45 -3.07
C ILE A 3 8.21 17.76 -3.11
N PRO A 4 9.03 16.86 -3.69
CA PRO A 4 10.48 17.01 -3.72
C PRO A 4 10.97 18.06 -4.74
N LEU A 5 10.10 18.52 -5.64
CA LEU A 5 10.37 19.57 -6.63
C LEU A 5 9.70 20.89 -6.22
N HIS A 6 10.17 22.01 -6.76
CA HIS A 6 9.54 23.31 -6.50
C HIS A 6 8.13 23.35 -7.11
N LYS A 7 7.12 23.74 -6.30
CA LYS A 7 5.72 23.82 -6.75
C LYS A 7 5.52 24.71 -7.98
N VAL A 8 6.24 25.84 -8.05
CA VAL A 8 6.19 26.76 -9.20
C VAL A 8 6.70 26.09 -10.48
N CYS A 9 7.80 25.35 -10.39
CA CYS A 9 8.36 24.60 -11.52
C CYS A 9 7.39 23.52 -12.01
N VAL A 10 6.78 22.77 -11.10
CA VAL A 10 5.81 21.71 -11.45
C VAL A 10 4.54 22.28 -12.08
N ARG A 11 3.99 23.38 -11.52
CA ARG A 11 2.79 24.02 -12.06
C ARG A 11 3.03 24.62 -13.45
N SER A 12 4.15 25.31 -13.64
CA SER A 12 4.52 25.94 -14.91
C SER A 12 5.03 24.96 -15.97
N GLY A 13 5.54 23.79 -15.56
CA GLY A 13 6.21 22.84 -16.46
C GLY A 13 7.66 23.22 -16.81
N MET A 14 8.12 24.41 -16.39
CA MET A 14 9.48 24.89 -16.57
C MET A 14 10.31 24.58 -15.32
N LEU A 15 11.20 23.59 -15.44
CA LEU A 15 12.07 23.19 -14.33
C LEU A 15 13.29 24.10 -14.24
N CYS A 16 13.57 24.59 -13.03
CA CYS A 16 14.85 25.22 -12.75
C CYS A 16 15.99 24.19 -12.74
N GLU A 17 17.23 24.66 -12.78
CA GLU A 17 18.44 23.82 -12.80
C GLU A 17 18.45 22.76 -11.68
N SER A 18 18.09 23.14 -10.45
CA SER A 18 18.01 22.21 -9.33
C SER A 18 16.96 21.11 -9.51
N CYS A 19 15.78 21.44 -10.05
CA CYS A 19 14.74 20.43 -10.32
C CYS A 19 15.13 19.54 -11.50
N GLN A 20 15.78 20.12 -12.52
CA GLN A 20 16.28 19.37 -13.67
C GLN A 20 17.38 18.39 -13.25
N ALA A 21 18.29 18.81 -12.36
CA ALA A 21 19.37 17.97 -11.83
C ALA A 21 18.85 16.68 -11.17
N LYS A 22 17.75 16.78 -10.40
CA LYS A 22 17.10 15.62 -9.76
C LYS A 22 16.51 14.65 -10.78
N ILE A 23 16.07 15.15 -11.94
CA ILE A 23 15.56 14.29 -13.00
C ILE A 23 16.71 13.64 -13.77
N SER A 24 17.72 14.42 -14.13
CA SER A 24 18.90 13.89 -14.84
C SER A 24 19.69 12.88 -14.01
N SER A 25 19.68 13.01 -12.68
CA SER A 25 20.33 12.04 -11.78
C SER A 25 19.51 10.76 -11.57
N GLY A 26 18.31 10.66 -12.16
CA GLY A 26 17.42 9.50 -12.00
C GLY A 26 16.70 9.42 -10.66
N LEU A 27 16.76 10.47 -9.81
CA LEU A 27 16.00 10.48 -8.55
C LEU A 27 14.50 10.53 -8.84
N TYR A 28 14.11 11.27 -9.88
CA TYR A 28 12.74 11.32 -10.40
C TYR A 28 12.74 11.22 -11.93
N GLU A 29 11.66 10.69 -12.50
CA GLU A 29 11.47 10.63 -13.93
C GLU A 29 10.62 11.81 -14.43
N ARG A 30 10.72 12.13 -15.73
CA ARG A 30 10.00 13.27 -16.29
C ARG A 30 8.48 13.14 -16.13
N TRP A 31 7.93 11.95 -16.32
CA TRP A 31 6.50 11.68 -16.16
C TRP A 31 6.04 11.77 -14.69
N GLU A 32 6.95 11.61 -13.72
CA GLU A 32 6.63 11.83 -12.30
C GLU A 32 6.28 13.30 -12.04
N VAL A 33 6.79 14.24 -12.86
CA VAL A 33 6.41 15.67 -12.78
C VAL A 33 4.93 15.85 -13.09
N ASP A 34 4.41 15.13 -14.08
CA ASP A 34 2.98 15.17 -14.44
C ASP A 34 2.12 14.60 -13.31
N VAL A 35 2.60 13.54 -12.64
CA VAL A 35 1.97 12.99 -11.44
C VAL A 35 1.94 14.01 -10.30
N MET A 36 3.08 14.65 -10.00
CA MET A 36 3.17 15.70 -8.98
C MET A 36 2.24 16.88 -9.31
N LYS A 37 2.17 17.28 -10.59
CA LYS A 37 1.27 18.35 -11.05
C LYS A 37 -0.19 17.96 -10.83
N ALA A 38 -0.57 16.76 -11.24
CA ALA A 38 -1.93 16.26 -11.05
C ALA A 38 -2.34 16.24 -9.57
N LEU A 39 -1.44 15.84 -8.68
CA LEU A 39 -1.66 15.84 -7.24
C LEU A 39 -1.80 17.26 -6.66
N LEU A 40 -0.97 18.21 -7.10
CA LEU A 40 -1.05 19.61 -6.67
C LEU A 40 -2.34 20.29 -7.13
N ASP A 41 -2.83 19.98 -8.33
CA ASP A 41 -4.09 20.52 -8.84
C ASP A 41 -5.29 19.98 -8.05
N LEU A 42 -5.23 18.70 -7.67
CA LEU A 42 -6.30 18.05 -6.90
C LEU A 42 -6.26 18.41 -5.40
N GLU A 43 -5.16 18.99 -4.89
CA GLU A 43 -5.02 19.41 -3.49
C GLU A 43 -6.12 20.43 -3.07
N GLU A 44 -6.65 21.20 -4.01
CA GLU A 44 -7.73 22.16 -3.76
C GLU A 44 -9.07 21.47 -3.46
N SER A 45 -9.38 20.40 -4.20
CA SER A 45 -10.63 19.63 -4.06
C SER A 45 -10.55 18.53 -3.01
N TYR A 46 -9.36 17.96 -2.79
CA TYR A 46 -9.12 16.83 -1.88
C TYR A 46 -8.23 17.25 -0.72
N LYS A 47 -8.85 17.62 0.40
CA LYS A 47 -8.17 18.18 1.59
C LYS A 47 -7.18 17.19 2.22
N GLU A 48 -7.39 15.89 2.06
CA GLU A 48 -6.49 14.82 2.52
C GLU A 48 -5.10 14.88 1.87
N LEU A 49 -4.97 15.45 0.67
CA LEU A 49 -3.68 15.65 0.01
C LEU A 49 -2.86 16.76 0.66
N ARG A 50 -3.47 17.64 1.47
CA ARG A 50 -2.76 18.73 2.14
C ARG A 50 -1.70 18.21 3.11
N SER A 51 -2.00 17.14 3.85
CA SER A 51 -1.06 16.49 4.76
C SER A 51 -0.16 15.44 4.08
N ALA A 52 -0.42 15.11 2.82
CA ALA A 52 0.35 14.11 2.09
C ALA A 52 1.73 14.65 1.67
N SER A 53 2.72 13.75 1.64
CA SER A 53 4.07 14.01 1.16
C SER A 53 4.42 13.01 0.06
N TYR A 54 4.78 13.51 -1.11
CA TYR A 54 5.16 12.67 -2.25
C TYR A 54 6.53 12.03 -2.01
N ARG A 55 6.64 10.72 -2.28
CA ARG A 55 7.90 9.99 -2.19
C ARG A 55 8.40 9.56 -3.56
N LYS A 56 7.58 8.81 -4.29
CA LYS A 56 7.93 8.24 -5.59
C LYS A 56 6.67 7.86 -6.35
N ALA A 57 6.73 7.76 -7.67
CA ALA A 57 5.75 7.02 -8.43
C ALA A 57 6.45 5.96 -9.29
N LEU A 58 5.73 4.87 -9.53
CA LEU A 58 6.19 3.74 -10.33
C LEU A 58 5.14 3.38 -11.36
N ARG A 59 5.57 3.12 -12.59
CA ARG A 59 4.71 2.68 -13.69
C ARG A 59 4.97 1.22 -14.01
N ILE A 60 3.92 0.41 -13.99
CA ILE A 60 3.98 -1.02 -14.29
C ILE A 60 2.86 -1.34 -15.27
N GLY A 61 3.22 -1.53 -16.54
CA GLY A 61 2.25 -1.59 -17.63
C GLY A 61 1.46 -0.28 -17.76
N ASP A 62 0.15 -0.40 -17.68
CA ASP A 62 -0.79 0.73 -17.74
C ASP A 62 -1.19 1.25 -16.35
N ASP A 63 -0.64 0.68 -15.29
CA ASP A 63 -0.94 1.06 -13.90
C ASP A 63 0.16 1.95 -13.32
N VAL A 64 -0.25 2.93 -12.51
CA VAL A 64 0.65 3.84 -11.80
C VAL A 64 0.46 3.71 -10.30
N TYR A 65 1.54 3.40 -9.60
CA TYR A 65 1.61 3.35 -8.14
C TYR A 65 2.21 4.67 -7.65
N ILE A 66 1.46 5.42 -6.86
CA ILE A 66 1.89 6.70 -6.29
C ILE A 66 2.11 6.50 -4.80
N LEU A 67 3.36 6.65 -4.38
CA LEU A 67 3.80 6.45 -3.01
C LEU A 67 3.78 7.77 -2.24
N LEU A 68 2.95 7.81 -1.20
CA LEU A 68 2.69 8.98 -0.38
C LEU A 68 2.89 8.66 1.10
N ASP A 69 3.38 9.62 1.86
CA ASP A 69 3.38 9.59 3.33
C ASP A 69 2.33 10.57 3.87
N GLY A 70 1.82 10.31 5.08
CA GLY A 70 0.87 11.22 5.76
C GLY A 70 -0.53 11.27 5.14
N LEU A 71 -0.84 10.37 4.20
CA LEU A 71 -2.18 10.20 3.65
C LEU A 71 -3.03 9.37 4.62
N LYS A 72 -3.96 10.04 5.33
CA LYS A 72 -4.78 9.42 6.38
C LYS A 72 -5.91 8.55 5.82
N ALA A 73 -6.56 9.03 4.77
CA ALA A 73 -7.65 8.35 4.10
C ALA A 73 -7.64 8.74 2.63
N VAL A 74 -7.93 7.78 1.75
CA VAL A 74 -8.13 8.05 0.33
C VAL A 74 -9.59 8.44 0.13
N GLY A 75 -9.86 9.69 -0.24
CA GLY A 75 -11.21 10.13 -0.56
C GLY A 75 -11.78 9.36 -1.76
N ARG A 76 -13.10 9.15 -1.73
CA ARG A 76 -13.82 8.51 -2.84
C ARG A 76 -13.58 9.31 -4.13
N GLY A 77 -13.22 8.62 -5.20
CA GLY A 77 -13.03 9.23 -6.52
C GLY A 77 -11.68 9.90 -6.76
N LEU A 78 -10.80 10.02 -5.74
CA LEU A 78 -9.46 10.59 -5.94
C LEU A 78 -8.64 9.80 -6.98
N GLY A 79 -8.70 8.46 -6.92
CA GLY A 79 -8.05 7.60 -7.91
C GLY A 79 -8.55 7.86 -9.34
N GLN A 80 -9.87 8.00 -9.53
CA GLN A 80 -10.44 8.31 -10.85
C GLN A 80 -10.05 9.70 -11.34
N ALA A 81 -10.03 10.70 -10.45
CA ALA A 81 -9.60 12.05 -10.79
C ALA A 81 -8.12 12.07 -11.25
N LEU A 82 -7.27 11.26 -10.60
CA LEU A 82 -5.87 11.08 -11.01
C LEU A 82 -5.76 10.38 -12.36
N VAL A 83 -6.51 9.30 -12.59
CA VAL A 83 -6.56 8.63 -13.91
C VAL A 83 -6.96 9.62 -15.01
N ASN A 84 -7.99 10.45 -14.77
CA ASN A 84 -8.44 11.43 -15.76
C ASN A 84 -7.35 12.47 -16.08
N LYS A 85 -6.66 13.00 -15.05
CA LYS A 85 -5.56 13.96 -15.25
C LYS A 85 -4.33 13.34 -15.93
N LEU A 86 -4.06 12.07 -15.67
CA LEU A 86 -2.92 11.32 -16.22
C LEU A 86 -3.26 10.52 -17.47
N SER A 87 -4.45 10.71 -18.04
CA SER A 87 -4.94 9.99 -19.21
C SER A 87 -4.01 10.13 -20.43
N HIS A 88 -3.39 11.29 -20.60
CA HIS A 88 -2.41 11.57 -21.66
C HIS A 88 -1.16 10.67 -21.59
N LEU A 89 -0.86 10.08 -20.43
CA LEU A 89 0.24 9.12 -20.27
C LEU A 89 -0.19 7.67 -20.58
N GLY A 90 -1.46 7.43 -20.92
CA GLY A 90 -2.03 6.09 -21.15
C GLY A 90 -2.30 5.31 -19.86
N VAL A 91 -2.51 6.01 -18.74
CA VAL A 91 -2.76 5.38 -17.43
C VAL A 91 -4.20 4.86 -17.37
N LYS A 92 -4.37 3.59 -17.02
CA LYS A 92 -5.69 2.97 -16.81
C LYS A 92 -6.09 2.94 -15.35
N ARG A 93 -5.14 2.67 -14.45
CA ARG A 93 -5.41 2.59 -13.00
C ARG A 93 -4.33 3.31 -12.22
N VAL A 94 -4.75 3.93 -11.12
CA VAL A 94 -3.86 4.59 -10.17
C VAL A 94 -4.03 3.95 -8.80
N HIS A 95 -2.93 3.47 -8.24
CA HIS A 95 -2.85 2.89 -6.90
C HIS A 95 -2.19 3.91 -5.97
N LEU A 96 -2.91 4.38 -4.97
CA LEU A 96 -2.37 5.26 -3.93
C LEU A 96 -1.85 4.39 -2.78
N VAL A 97 -0.55 4.47 -2.52
CA VAL A 97 0.11 3.67 -1.50
C VAL A 97 0.53 4.62 -0.37
N SER A 98 -0.08 4.47 0.80
CA SER A 98 0.25 5.25 2.00
C SER A 98 1.37 4.59 2.80
N GLY A 99 2.13 5.39 3.56
CA GLY A 99 3.16 4.89 4.47
C GLY A 99 4.39 4.35 3.76
N ALA A 100 4.78 4.98 2.65
CA ALA A 100 5.93 4.58 1.86
C ALA A 100 7.27 4.64 2.63
N SER A 101 7.36 5.42 3.70
CA SER A 101 8.53 5.45 4.58
C SER A 101 8.61 4.31 5.60
N ASP A 102 7.50 3.62 5.88
CA ASP A 102 7.48 2.45 6.78
C ASP A 102 7.37 1.16 5.96
N PRO A 103 8.38 0.27 5.94
CA PRO A 103 8.35 -0.98 5.20
C PRO A 103 7.09 -1.83 5.48
N ARG A 104 6.61 -1.86 6.73
CA ARG A 104 5.42 -2.64 7.10
C ARG A 104 4.15 -2.03 6.51
N ALA A 105 3.96 -0.72 6.67
CA ALA A 105 2.84 -0.01 6.07
C ALA A 105 2.85 -0.09 4.54
N LEU A 106 4.02 0.01 3.90
CA LEU A 106 4.19 -0.11 2.46
C LEU A 106 3.66 -1.46 1.96
N ILE A 107 4.13 -2.56 2.53
CA ILE A 107 3.70 -3.91 2.13
C ILE A 107 2.22 -4.13 2.42
N SER A 108 1.74 -3.69 3.59
CA SER A 108 0.34 -3.87 3.97
C SER A 108 -0.62 -3.14 3.02
N ASN A 109 -0.30 -1.90 2.64
CA ASN A 109 -1.10 -1.15 1.67
C ASN A 109 -1.03 -1.75 0.26
N LEU A 110 0.15 -2.21 -0.16
CA LEU A 110 0.34 -2.83 -1.47
C LEU A 110 -0.42 -4.16 -1.61
N LEU A 111 -0.41 -4.99 -0.58
CA LEU A 111 -1.12 -6.27 -0.55
C LEU A 111 -2.62 -6.12 -0.26
N GLY A 112 -3.04 -4.98 0.32
CA GLY A 112 -4.38 -4.82 0.87
C GLY A 112 -4.69 -5.80 2.00
N ALA A 113 -3.66 -6.28 2.70
CA ALA A 113 -3.74 -7.32 3.72
C ALA A 113 -2.91 -6.95 4.96
N SER A 114 -3.29 -7.53 6.09
CA SER A 114 -2.59 -7.32 7.35
C SER A 114 -1.28 -8.12 7.39
N VAL A 115 -0.17 -7.43 7.63
CA VAL A 115 1.15 -8.03 7.82
C VAL A 115 1.31 -8.43 9.30
N SER A 116 1.35 -9.73 9.60
CA SER A 116 1.49 -10.25 10.97
C SER A 116 2.88 -9.96 11.54
N SER A 117 3.92 -10.17 10.74
CA SER A 117 5.30 -9.84 11.12
C SER A 117 6.13 -9.38 9.92
N LEU A 118 7.16 -8.58 10.20
CA LEU A 118 8.14 -8.13 9.22
C LEU A 118 9.52 -8.17 9.88
N ASN A 119 10.34 -9.11 9.47
CA ASN A 119 11.67 -9.34 10.04
C ASN A 119 12.76 -9.12 9.00
N LEU A 120 13.96 -8.74 9.44
CA LEU A 120 15.16 -8.74 8.62
C LEU A 120 15.87 -10.10 8.79
N TYR A 121 16.21 -10.72 7.67
CA TYR A 121 17.03 -11.91 7.63
C TYR A 121 18.41 -11.56 7.09
N TYR A 122 19.44 -12.01 7.81
CA TYR A 122 20.84 -11.88 7.42
C TYR A 122 21.30 -13.25 6.95
N ALA A 123 21.51 -13.39 5.65
CA ALA A 123 21.96 -14.64 5.07
C ALA A 123 23.47 -14.85 5.28
N PRO A 124 23.94 -16.10 5.29
CA PRO A 124 25.37 -16.42 5.46
C PRO A 124 26.27 -15.83 4.36
N ASP A 125 25.72 -15.53 3.20
CA ASP A 125 26.42 -14.88 2.08
C ASP A 125 26.56 -13.35 2.26
N GLY A 126 26.03 -12.80 3.35
CA GLY A 126 26.03 -11.36 3.65
C GLY A 126 24.85 -10.60 3.05
N SER A 127 23.95 -11.26 2.31
CA SER A 127 22.74 -10.62 1.81
C SER A 127 21.74 -10.35 2.95
N VAL A 128 20.99 -9.25 2.80
CA VAL A 128 19.94 -8.86 3.75
C VAL A 128 18.62 -8.77 3.01
N TYR A 129 17.61 -9.49 3.49
CA TYR A 129 16.27 -9.42 2.92
C TYR A 129 15.19 -9.37 4.00
N TYR A 130 14.08 -8.74 3.67
CA TYR A 130 12.91 -8.70 4.51
C TYR A 130 12.11 -9.99 4.36
N VAL A 131 11.61 -10.53 5.47
CA VAL A 131 10.65 -11.64 5.50
C VAL A 131 9.36 -11.10 6.10
N ALA A 132 8.33 -10.99 5.27
CA ALA A 132 7.02 -10.51 5.65
C ALA A 132 6.05 -11.67 5.77
N LYS A 133 5.46 -11.86 6.95
CA LYS A 133 4.37 -12.80 7.15
C LYS A 133 3.03 -12.10 7.01
N VAL A 134 2.16 -12.65 6.17
CA VAL A 134 0.91 -11.99 5.77
C VAL A 134 -0.25 -12.93 6.03
N LEU A 135 -1.24 -12.44 6.78
CA LEU A 135 -2.47 -13.16 7.05
C LEU A 135 -3.44 -12.90 5.90
N THR A 136 -3.54 -13.84 4.97
CA THR A 136 -4.47 -13.74 3.84
C THR A 136 -4.98 -15.12 3.42
N PRO A 137 -6.29 -15.26 3.12
CA PRO A 137 -6.83 -16.52 2.63
C PRO A 137 -6.27 -16.83 1.24
N ALA A 138 -6.05 -18.12 0.94
CA ALA A 138 -5.45 -18.55 -0.33
C ALA A 138 -6.14 -17.99 -1.58
N ARG A 139 -7.48 -17.86 -1.54
CA ARG A 139 -8.30 -17.30 -2.63
C ARG A 139 -8.05 -15.81 -2.93
N ALA A 140 -7.48 -15.06 -1.98
CA ALA A 140 -7.17 -13.64 -2.12
C ALA A 140 -5.72 -13.42 -2.54
N ARG A 141 -4.92 -14.48 -2.69
CA ARG A 141 -3.55 -14.40 -3.18
C ARG A 141 -3.58 -14.11 -4.68
N ASN A 142 -2.81 -13.13 -5.10
CA ASN A 142 -2.61 -12.82 -6.50
C ASN A 142 -1.11 -12.83 -6.78
N VAL A 143 -0.66 -13.89 -7.45
CA VAL A 143 0.77 -14.16 -7.69
C VAL A 143 1.38 -13.09 -8.59
N ASP A 144 0.64 -12.62 -9.61
CA ASP A 144 1.11 -11.56 -10.52
C ASP A 144 1.34 -10.23 -9.78
N LEU A 145 0.54 -9.96 -8.74
CA LEU A 145 0.73 -8.80 -7.87
C LEU A 145 1.96 -8.95 -6.96
N GLU A 146 2.37 -10.16 -6.60
CA GLU A 146 3.50 -10.38 -5.70
C GLU A 146 4.82 -9.88 -6.29
N ASP A 147 5.08 -10.18 -7.57
CA ASP A 147 6.29 -9.73 -8.27
C ASP A 147 6.32 -8.21 -8.42
N VAL A 148 5.17 -7.61 -8.69
CA VAL A 148 5.00 -6.16 -8.72
C VAL A 148 5.36 -5.54 -7.37
N ILE A 149 4.87 -6.13 -6.27
CA ILE A 149 5.11 -5.65 -4.91
C ILE A 149 6.58 -5.78 -4.55
N LYS A 150 7.22 -6.91 -4.84
CA LYS A 150 8.67 -7.11 -4.65
C LYS A 150 9.48 -6.04 -5.37
N ARG A 151 9.12 -5.75 -6.63
CA ARG A 151 9.79 -4.71 -7.43
C ARG A 151 9.60 -3.31 -6.83
N ILE A 152 8.38 -2.96 -6.43
CA ILE A 152 8.09 -1.69 -5.77
C ILE A 152 8.90 -1.57 -4.47
N PHE A 153 8.88 -2.61 -3.64
CA PHE A 153 9.59 -2.63 -2.37
C PHE A 153 11.10 -2.43 -2.56
N LYS A 154 11.71 -3.18 -3.47
CA LYS A 154 13.14 -3.07 -3.79
C LYS A 154 13.53 -1.67 -4.26
N LEU A 155 12.71 -1.04 -5.11
CA LEU A 155 12.98 0.32 -5.60
C LEU A 155 12.90 1.38 -4.49
N VAL A 156 12.09 1.15 -3.46
CA VAL A 156 11.85 2.12 -2.38
C VAL A 156 12.83 1.93 -1.22
N THR A 157 13.04 0.68 -0.80
CA THR A 157 13.84 0.34 0.38
C THR A 157 15.27 -0.06 0.04
N GLY A 158 15.56 -0.36 -1.23
CA GLY A 158 16.85 -0.90 -1.67
C GLY A 158 17.08 -2.37 -1.30
N ASN A 159 16.12 -3.02 -0.64
CA ASN A 159 16.25 -4.39 -0.12
C ASN A 159 15.27 -5.35 -0.79
N ASP A 160 15.65 -6.61 -0.87
CA ASP A 160 14.75 -7.67 -1.33
C ASP A 160 13.75 -8.08 -0.24
N ILE A 161 12.63 -8.66 -0.66
CA ILE A 161 11.57 -9.12 0.23
C ILE A 161 11.03 -10.48 -0.18
N VAL A 162 10.84 -11.33 0.80
CA VAL A 162 10.13 -12.61 0.72
C VAL A 162 8.80 -12.48 1.46
N ILE A 163 7.71 -12.87 0.80
CA ILE A 163 6.36 -12.81 1.37
C ILE A 163 5.94 -14.25 1.69
N GLU A 164 5.69 -14.51 2.96
CA GLU A 164 5.17 -15.78 3.47
C GLU A 164 3.70 -15.60 3.84
N TYR A 165 2.84 -16.45 3.29
CA TYR A 165 1.42 -16.40 3.58
C TYR A 165 1.06 -17.37 4.70
N GLU A 166 0.51 -16.83 5.78
CA GLU A 166 -0.09 -17.62 6.84
C GLU A 166 -1.59 -17.71 6.55
N GLU A 167 -2.12 -18.92 6.48
CA GLU A 167 -3.56 -19.11 6.62
C GLU A 167 -3.89 -18.73 8.05
N GLY A 168 -4.55 -17.59 8.23
CA GLY A 168 -5.13 -17.29 9.52
C GLY A 168 -5.98 -18.50 9.89
N LEU A 169 -5.63 -19.16 11.01
CA LEU A 169 -6.65 -19.83 11.79
C LEU A 169 -7.71 -18.76 11.98
N THR A 170 -8.82 -18.87 11.23
CA THR A 170 -10.05 -18.23 11.64
C THR A 170 -10.20 -18.72 13.07
N GLU A 171 -9.90 -17.86 14.05
CA GLU A 171 -10.37 -18.10 15.40
C GLU A 171 -11.85 -18.38 15.18
N VAL A 172 -12.22 -19.63 15.47
CA VAL A 172 -13.58 -20.12 15.31
C VAL A 172 -14.42 -19.06 15.97
N SER A 173 -15.11 -18.29 15.12
CA SER A 173 -16.04 -17.24 15.48
C SER A 173 -16.78 -17.75 16.70
N GLN A 174 -16.72 -16.98 17.80
CA GLN A 174 -17.53 -17.18 18.99
C GLN A 174 -18.76 -18.03 18.65
N VAL A 175 -18.64 -19.35 18.81
CA VAL A 175 -19.83 -20.18 18.89
C VAL A 175 -20.31 -19.79 20.27
N LYS A 176 -21.16 -18.76 20.32
CA LYS A 176 -22.22 -18.73 21.32
C LYS A 176 -22.92 -20.06 21.11
N GLY A 177 -22.43 -21.10 21.79
CA GLY A 177 -23.19 -22.31 22.00
C GLY A 177 -24.57 -21.84 22.46
N PRO A 178 -25.65 -22.49 22.04
CA PRO A 178 -26.97 -22.13 22.52
C PRO A 178 -26.86 -22.03 24.03
N LYS A 179 -27.24 -20.87 24.58
CA LYS A 179 -27.21 -20.59 26.01
C LYS A 179 -28.25 -21.54 26.60
N LEU A 180 -27.89 -22.79 26.86
CA LEU A 180 -28.79 -23.75 27.48
C LEU A 180 -29.03 -23.22 28.89
N GLU A 181 -30.24 -22.70 29.07
CA GLU A 181 -30.78 -22.30 30.36
C GLU A 181 -30.49 -23.43 31.35
N LYS A 182 -29.81 -23.11 32.46
CA LYS A 182 -29.33 -24.08 33.44
C LYS A 182 -30.43 -25.06 33.88
N GLU A 183 -31.68 -24.60 33.91
CA GLU A 183 -32.88 -25.39 34.21
C GLU A 183 -33.08 -26.57 33.25
N LYS A 184 -32.83 -26.40 31.94
CA LYS A 184 -32.95 -27.47 30.94
C LYS A 184 -31.84 -28.51 31.04
N LEU A 185 -30.65 -28.11 31.49
CA LEU A 185 -29.51 -29.01 31.72
C LEU A 185 -29.73 -29.88 32.97
N GLU A 186 -30.26 -29.31 34.04
CA GLU A 186 -30.61 -30.04 35.26
C GLU A 186 -31.76 -31.03 35.04
N GLU A 187 -32.75 -30.66 34.23
CA GLU A 187 -33.85 -31.55 33.86
C GLU A 187 -33.39 -32.72 32.96
N TRP A 188 -32.43 -32.47 32.06
CA TRP A 188 -31.81 -33.50 31.21
C TRP A 188 -30.96 -34.49 32.02
N LEU A 189 -30.15 -34.00 32.97
CA LEU A 189 -29.30 -34.84 33.83
C LEU A 189 -30.14 -35.76 34.72
N LYS A 190 -31.23 -35.27 35.32
CA LYS A 190 -32.17 -36.09 36.10
C LYS A 190 -32.83 -37.23 35.30
N ARG A 191 -32.87 -37.11 33.98
CA ARG A 191 -33.49 -38.09 33.08
C ARG A 191 -32.53 -39.22 32.69
N LEU A 192 -31.21 -39.01 32.86
CA LEU A 192 -30.17 -40.01 32.61
C LEU A 192 -29.82 -40.84 33.85
N GLU A 193 -30.17 -40.37 35.05
CA GLU A 193 -29.96 -41.09 36.33
C GLU A 193 -31.18 -41.93 36.77
N ARG A 194 -32.12 -42.24 35.86
CA ARG A 194 -33.24 -43.18 36.08
C ARG A 194 -33.14 -44.40 35.20
#